data_AF-A0A954CD69-F1
#
_entry.id   AF-A0A954CD69-F1
#
_cell.length_a   1.000
_cell.length_b   1.000
_cell.length_c   1.000
_cell.angle_alpha   90.00
_cell.angle_beta   90.00
_cell.angle_gamma   90.00
#
_symmetry.space_group_name_H-M   'P 1'
#
loop_
_entity.id
_entity.type
_entity.pdbx_description
1 polymer ?
#
loop_
_entity_poly.entity_id
_entity_poly.type
_entity_poly.pdbx_seq_one_letter_code
_entity_poly.pdbx_strand_id
1 'polypeptide(L)'
;LRGPDARLDPAATAAAFASVDDRLEGVRIVSVPSYLYDLLRWPNAVGIGDYMTDQRAWLEAQGLATEITAADTEAAVATNAAALVELVAGSDRPVCFLSHSKGGLEVLQALVDMAPALRARVRCWIALQAPFAGSPLADVWAGDPLGRRFVAGLLELMGGSPRSLIDLTTPVRRADLAAHDAAIAEVVEDVPVLAVAARLTDREDWLAASPFDLLRRWMEAGGAPGDGAVPVNSAILPHARYVVLQGLDHGDTVDGDRPFGVVVSDDVALMQALFAIALSDD
;
A
#
# COMPACT_ATOMS: atom_id res chain seq x y z
N LEU A 1 21.46 1.92 -0.66
CA LEU A 1 20.27 2.79 -0.56
C LEU A 1 20.22 3.64 0.72
N ARG A 2 20.88 3.28 1.83
CA ARG A 2 20.88 4.10 3.06
C ARG A 2 22.03 5.12 3.08
N GLY A 3 21.71 6.34 3.50
CA GLY A 3 22.65 7.41 3.83
C GLY A 3 23.06 7.43 5.31
N PRO A 4 23.85 8.44 5.74
CA PRO A 4 24.49 8.50 7.06
C PRO A 4 23.51 8.47 8.24
N ASP A 5 22.28 8.97 8.07
CA ASP A 5 21.27 9.06 9.15
C ASP A 5 20.17 8.00 9.03
N ALA A 6 20.48 6.86 8.41
CA ALA A 6 19.52 5.79 8.09
C ALA A 6 18.34 6.21 7.18
N ARG A 7 18.37 7.43 6.64
CA ARG A 7 17.49 7.90 5.57
C ARG A 7 17.89 7.31 4.23
N LEU A 8 16.98 7.33 3.26
CA LEU A 8 17.32 6.99 1.89
C LEU A 8 18.31 8.02 1.34
N ASP A 9 19.32 7.55 0.61
CA ASP A 9 20.25 8.39 -0.14
C ASP A 9 19.70 8.57 -1.56
N PRO A 10 19.23 9.78 -1.93
CA PRO A 10 18.59 10.03 -3.23
C PRO A 10 19.48 9.70 -4.43
N ALA A 11 20.81 9.89 -4.30
CA ALA A 11 21.73 9.56 -5.38
C ALA A 11 21.84 8.04 -5.56
N ALA A 12 21.89 7.31 -4.44
CA ALA A 12 21.93 5.85 -4.46
C ALA A 12 20.61 5.22 -4.95
N THR A 13 19.46 5.78 -4.57
CA THR A 13 18.15 5.30 -5.05
C THR A 13 17.96 5.59 -6.52
N ALA A 14 18.36 6.77 -7.00
CA ALA A 14 18.31 7.11 -8.42
C ALA A 14 19.20 6.18 -9.26
N ALA A 15 20.43 5.91 -8.80
CA ALA A 15 21.34 4.99 -9.47
C ALA A 15 20.79 3.55 -9.50
N ALA A 16 20.15 3.10 -8.42
CA ALA A 16 19.52 1.79 -8.36
C ALA A 16 18.31 1.71 -9.31
N PHE A 17 17.45 2.74 -9.34
CA PHE A 17 16.32 2.78 -10.28
C PHE A 17 16.79 2.76 -11.74
N ALA A 18 17.84 3.51 -12.07
CA ALA A 18 18.42 3.54 -13.42
C ALA A 18 18.98 2.17 -13.88
N SER A 19 19.13 1.18 -13.00
CA SER A 19 19.51 -0.19 -13.38
C SER A 19 18.33 -1.08 -13.78
N VAL A 20 17.09 -0.60 -13.61
CA VAL A 20 15.86 -1.35 -13.90
C VAL A 20 14.84 -0.54 -14.71
N ASP A 21 15.15 0.68 -15.12
CA ASP A 21 14.22 1.59 -15.78
C ASP A 21 13.80 1.08 -17.18
N ASP A 22 14.71 0.41 -17.88
CA ASP A 22 14.48 -0.31 -19.14
C ASP A 22 13.35 -1.35 -19.01
N ARG A 23 13.20 -1.96 -17.83
CA ARG A 23 12.13 -2.95 -17.55
C ARG A 23 10.74 -2.33 -17.48
N LEU A 24 10.66 -1.01 -17.35
CA LEU A 24 9.44 -0.21 -17.29
C LEU A 24 9.12 0.48 -18.62
N GLU A 25 9.94 0.31 -19.67
CA GLU A 25 9.68 0.92 -20.97
C GLU A 25 8.30 0.48 -21.53
N GLY A 26 7.46 1.46 -21.84
CA GLY A 26 6.11 1.22 -22.36
C GLY A 26 5.11 0.64 -21.34
N VAL A 27 5.48 0.51 -20.07
CA VAL A 27 4.59 0.04 -19.00
C VAL A 27 3.65 1.15 -18.55
N ARG A 28 2.40 0.77 -18.24
CA ARG A 28 1.42 1.63 -17.54
C ARG A 28 1.48 1.35 -16.04
N ILE A 29 1.71 2.38 -15.24
CA ILE A 29 1.64 2.31 -13.78
C ILE A 29 0.20 2.56 -13.34
N VAL A 30 -0.38 1.58 -12.65
CA VAL A 30 -1.76 1.63 -12.17
C VAL A 30 -1.73 1.69 -10.64
N SER A 31 -2.00 2.87 -10.12
CA SER A 31 -2.14 3.12 -8.69
C SER A 31 -3.51 2.65 -8.20
N VAL A 32 -3.53 1.74 -7.23
CA VAL A 32 -4.77 1.20 -6.63
C VAL A 32 -4.85 1.70 -5.19
N PRO A 33 -5.69 2.71 -4.92
CA PRO A 33 -5.62 3.44 -3.66
C PRO A 33 -6.17 2.64 -2.48
N SER A 34 -5.99 3.22 -1.29
CA SER A 34 -6.60 2.74 -0.06
C SER A 34 -8.13 2.92 -0.05
N TYR A 35 -8.72 2.40 1.02
CA TYR A 35 -10.01 2.83 1.52
C TYR A 35 -10.08 4.38 1.57
N LEU A 36 -11.07 4.96 0.86
CA LEU A 36 -11.52 6.35 0.94
C LEU A 36 -10.58 7.45 0.47
N TYR A 37 -9.83 7.15 -0.59
CA TYR A 37 -9.21 8.16 -1.45
C TYR A 37 -10.17 9.32 -1.82
N ASP A 38 -11.47 9.07 -1.99
CA ASP A 38 -12.44 10.11 -2.33
C ASP A 38 -12.77 11.09 -1.19
N LEU A 39 -12.60 10.69 0.08
CA LEU A 39 -12.83 11.60 1.22
C LEU A 39 -11.64 12.55 1.43
N LEU A 40 -10.43 12.11 1.07
CA LEU A 40 -9.21 12.92 1.05
C LEU A 40 -9.21 13.99 -0.05
N ARG A 41 -10.12 13.91 -1.03
CA ARG A 41 -10.33 14.95 -2.06
C ARG A 41 -11.15 16.17 -1.60
N TRP A 42 -11.61 16.23 -0.35
CA TRP A 42 -12.38 17.38 0.18
C TRP A 42 -11.51 18.31 1.03
N PRO A 43 -11.62 19.65 0.85
CA PRO A 43 -10.59 20.44 0.19
C PRO A 43 -9.29 20.52 1.00
N ASN A 44 -8.22 21.01 0.38
CA ASN A 44 -6.88 21.38 0.91
C ASN A 44 -6.83 22.29 2.17
N ALA A 45 -7.85 22.29 3.02
CA ALA A 45 -8.01 23.11 4.22
C ALA A 45 -7.35 22.52 5.48
N VAL A 46 -6.93 21.25 5.46
CA VAL A 46 -6.32 20.57 6.63
C VAL A 46 -4.87 20.13 6.43
N GLY A 47 -4.26 20.42 5.29
CA GLY A 47 -2.82 20.20 5.07
C GLY A 47 -2.39 18.73 4.96
N ILE A 48 -3.27 17.86 4.44
CA ILE A 48 -2.92 16.52 3.94
C ILE A 48 -2.82 16.67 2.42
N GLY A 49 -1.69 16.25 1.83
CA GLY A 49 -1.35 16.44 0.42
C GLY A 49 -2.20 15.60 -0.53
N ASP A 50 -2.12 15.91 -1.82
CA ASP A 50 -2.77 15.12 -2.87
C ASP A 50 -2.10 13.72 -2.95
N TYR A 51 -2.87 12.66 -2.74
CA TYR A 51 -2.43 11.26 -2.68
C TYR A 51 -1.51 10.83 -3.84
N MET A 52 -0.32 10.33 -3.51
CA MET A 52 0.73 9.90 -4.43
C MET A 52 1.16 10.94 -5.48
N THR A 53 1.01 12.24 -5.21
CA THR A 53 1.23 13.29 -6.23
C THR A 53 2.67 13.37 -6.68
N ASP A 54 3.62 13.42 -5.74
CA ASP A 54 5.04 13.56 -6.07
C ASP A 54 5.58 12.30 -6.74
N GLN A 55 5.13 11.13 -6.28
CA GLN A 55 5.43 9.83 -6.87
C GLN A 55 4.95 9.78 -8.33
N ARG A 56 3.72 10.22 -8.60
CA ARG A 56 3.15 10.23 -9.94
C ARG A 56 3.82 11.26 -10.85
N ALA A 57 4.04 12.48 -10.35
CA ALA A 57 4.73 13.51 -11.10
C ALA A 57 6.15 13.05 -11.50
N TRP A 58 6.85 12.36 -10.60
CA TRP A 58 8.14 11.77 -10.90
C TRP A 58 8.05 10.65 -11.94
N LEU A 59 7.12 9.71 -11.81
CA LEU A 59 6.91 8.62 -12.79
C LEU A 59 6.58 9.18 -14.18
N GLU A 60 5.71 10.19 -14.27
CA GLU A 60 5.36 10.87 -15.52
C GLU A 60 6.57 11.59 -16.12
N ALA A 61 7.43 12.19 -15.29
CA ALA A 61 8.69 12.78 -15.74
C ALA A 61 9.69 11.73 -16.28
N GLN A 62 9.55 10.45 -15.90
CA GLN A 62 10.30 9.34 -16.52
C GLN A 62 9.65 8.84 -17.83
N GLY A 63 8.56 9.46 -18.29
CA GLY A 63 7.83 9.05 -19.49
C GLY A 63 6.87 7.87 -19.27
N LEU A 64 6.61 7.48 -18.02
CA LEU A 64 5.69 6.40 -17.69
C LEU A 64 4.25 6.92 -17.65
N ALA A 65 3.33 6.16 -18.23
CA ALA A 65 1.91 6.47 -18.14
C ALA A 65 1.40 6.09 -16.74
N THR A 66 0.85 7.05 -15.98
CA THR A 66 0.26 6.79 -14.66
C THR A 66 -1.25 6.94 -14.69
N GLU A 67 -1.93 6.14 -13.88
CA GLU A 67 -3.36 6.23 -13.63
C GLU A 67 -3.66 5.84 -12.19
N ILE A 68 -4.61 6.52 -11.55
CA ILE A 68 -5.23 6.06 -10.31
C ILE A 68 -6.57 5.42 -10.67
N THR A 69 -6.82 4.20 -10.22
CA THR A 69 -8.07 3.51 -10.53
C THR A 69 -9.26 4.23 -9.89
N ALA A 70 -10.37 4.33 -10.62
CA ALA A 70 -11.64 4.81 -10.10
C ALA A 70 -12.36 3.71 -9.27
N ALA A 71 -11.61 3.00 -8.43
CA ALA A 71 -12.16 1.94 -7.60
C ALA A 71 -13.18 2.53 -6.62
N ASP A 72 -14.36 1.88 -6.51
CA ASP A 72 -15.29 2.22 -5.45
C ASP A 72 -14.66 1.78 -4.13
N THR A 73 -14.10 2.74 -3.41
CA THR A 73 -13.32 2.44 -2.22
C THR A 73 -14.15 1.75 -1.14
N GLU A 74 -15.48 1.87 -1.18
CA GLU A 74 -16.42 1.22 -0.26
C GLU A 74 -16.93 -0.15 -0.75
N ALA A 75 -16.69 -0.50 -2.01
CA ALA A 75 -17.07 -1.80 -2.56
C ALA A 75 -16.26 -2.94 -1.93
N ALA A 76 -16.81 -4.16 -2.03
CA ALA A 76 -16.13 -5.38 -1.60
C ALA A 76 -14.86 -5.62 -2.44
N VAL A 77 -13.87 -6.29 -1.83
CA VAL A 77 -12.59 -6.58 -2.50
C VAL A 77 -12.80 -7.28 -3.85
N ALA A 78 -13.67 -8.29 -3.90
CA ALA A 78 -13.97 -9.04 -5.12
C ALA A 78 -14.57 -8.19 -6.24
N THR A 79 -15.36 -7.16 -5.90
CA THR A 79 -15.96 -6.26 -6.91
C THR A 79 -14.89 -5.42 -7.60
N ASN A 80 -13.98 -4.82 -6.82
CA ASN A 80 -12.90 -4.02 -7.38
C ASN A 80 -11.85 -4.90 -8.09
N ALA A 81 -11.59 -6.10 -7.59
CA ALA A 81 -10.72 -7.07 -8.25
C ALA A 81 -11.17 -7.40 -9.68
N ALA A 82 -12.46 -7.64 -9.89
CA ALA A 82 -13.00 -7.88 -11.23
C ALA A 82 -12.76 -6.70 -12.19
N ALA A 83 -12.88 -5.45 -11.70
CA ALA A 83 -12.56 -4.27 -12.51
C ALA A 83 -11.07 -4.19 -12.88
N LEU A 84 -10.17 -4.62 -11.98
CA LEU A 84 -8.73 -4.68 -12.27
C LEU A 84 -8.40 -5.77 -13.31
N VAL A 85 -9.11 -6.90 -13.30
CA VAL A 85 -8.99 -7.94 -14.35
C VAL A 85 -9.35 -7.36 -15.72
N GLU A 86 -10.48 -6.68 -15.82
CA GLU A 86 -10.91 -6.02 -17.06
C GLU A 86 -9.94 -4.91 -17.51
N LEU A 87 -9.36 -4.16 -16.56
CA LEU A 87 -8.34 -3.15 -16.85
C LEU A 87 -7.11 -3.78 -17.51
N VAL A 88 -6.58 -4.86 -16.95
CA VAL A 88 -5.42 -5.55 -17.53
C VAL A 88 -5.76 -6.18 -18.87
N ALA A 89 -6.96 -6.76 -19.02
CA ALA A 89 -7.41 -7.34 -20.29
C ALA A 89 -7.56 -6.28 -21.39
N GLY A 90 -8.12 -5.12 -21.06
CA GLY A 90 -8.35 -4.01 -21.99
C GLY A 90 -7.15 -3.10 -22.23
N SER A 91 -6.10 -3.17 -21.41
CA SER A 91 -4.88 -2.39 -21.62
C SER A 91 -4.23 -2.77 -22.96
N ASP A 92 -3.61 -1.82 -23.64
CA ASP A 92 -2.75 -2.02 -24.82
C ASP A 92 -1.26 -2.18 -24.42
N ARG A 93 -0.95 -1.94 -23.14
CA ARG A 93 0.39 -1.97 -22.56
C ARG A 93 0.47 -2.97 -21.39
N PRO A 94 1.66 -3.51 -21.09
CA PRO A 94 1.89 -4.17 -19.80
C PRO A 94 1.59 -3.23 -18.64
N VAL A 95 1.15 -3.77 -17.52
CA VAL A 95 0.74 -3.01 -16.33
C VAL A 95 1.70 -3.28 -15.18
N CYS A 96 2.06 -2.27 -14.41
CA CYS A 96 2.61 -2.47 -13.08
C CYS A 96 1.67 -1.86 -12.05
N PHE A 97 1.33 -2.62 -11.02
CA PHE A 97 0.45 -2.16 -9.95
C PHE A 97 1.26 -1.50 -8.84
N LEU A 98 0.79 -0.34 -8.38
CA LEU A 98 1.23 0.31 -7.15
C LEU A 98 0.01 0.43 -6.24
N SER A 99 -0.15 -0.49 -5.30
CA SER A 99 -1.33 -0.50 -4.44
C SER A 99 -1.02 -0.08 -3.01
N HIS A 100 -2.04 0.41 -2.31
CA HIS A 100 -1.92 0.80 -0.91
C HIS A 100 -3.07 0.26 -0.08
N SER A 101 -2.75 -0.26 1.10
CA SER A 101 -3.75 -0.72 2.07
C SER A 101 -4.77 -1.68 1.44
N LYS A 102 -6.08 -1.39 1.52
CA LYS A 102 -7.15 -2.21 0.90
C LYS A 102 -6.90 -2.50 -0.58
N GLY A 103 -6.35 -1.56 -1.36
CA GLY A 103 -6.05 -1.76 -2.77
C GLY A 103 -5.10 -2.94 -3.03
N GLY A 104 -4.23 -3.29 -2.07
CA GLY A 104 -3.39 -4.48 -2.18
C GLY A 104 -4.15 -5.79 -2.11
N LEU A 105 -5.27 -5.85 -1.38
CA LEU A 105 -6.15 -7.02 -1.38
C LEU A 105 -6.90 -7.17 -2.71
N GLU A 106 -7.29 -6.04 -3.30
CA GLU A 106 -7.98 -5.99 -4.60
C GLU A 106 -7.06 -6.46 -5.73
N VAL A 107 -5.81 -6.00 -5.74
CA VAL A 107 -4.80 -6.48 -6.69
C VAL A 107 -4.50 -7.97 -6.47
N LEU A 108 -4.34 -8.42 -5.22
CA LEU A 108 -4.10 -9.84 -4.93
C LEU A 108 -5.20 -10.72 -5.50
N GLN A 109 -6.46 -10.39 -5.18
CA GLN A 109 -7.62 -11.13 -5.66
C GLN A 109 -7.68 -11.11 -7.19
N ALA A 110 -7.44 -9.95 -7.82
CA ALA A 110 -7.42 -9.85 -9.27
C ALA A 110 -6.36 -10.77 -9.89
N LEU A 111 -5.14 -10.79 -9.34
CA LEU A 111 -4.07 -11.66 -9.84
C LEU A 111 -4.39 -13.15 -9.65
N VAL A 112 -4.97 -13.53 -8.51
CA VAL A 112 -5.45 -14.91 -8.28
C VAL A 112 -6.52 -15.31 -9.30
N ASP A 113 -7.41 -14.40 -9.66
CA ASP A 113 -8.50 -14.63 -10.62
C ASP A 113 -8.04 -14.59 -12.09
N MET A 114 -6.90 -13.99 -12.39
CA MET A 114 -6.34 -13.93 -13.74
C MET A 114 -5.77 -15.28 -14.17
N ALA A 115 -6.10 -15.70 -15.39
CA ALA A 115 -5.38 -16.80 -16.05
C ALA A 115 -3.89 -16.44 -16.26
N PRO A 116 -2.96 -17.42 -16.29
CA PRO A 116 -1.52 -17.16 -16.43
C PRO A 116 -1.15 -16.27 -17.63
N ALA A 117 -1.83 -16.45 -18.77
CA ALA A 117 -1.60 -15.63 -19.96
C ALA A 117 -1.95 -14.14 -19.76
N LEU A 118 -2.93 -13.85 -18.90
CA LEU A 118 -3.30 -12.49 -18.54
C LEU A 118 -2.37 -11.93 -17.45
N ARG A 119 -1.98 -12.76 -16.46
CA ARG A 119 -0.97 -12.41 -15.45
C ARG A 119 0.38 -12.02 -16.07
N ALA A 120 0.79 -12.67 -17.16
CA ALA A 120 2.01 -12.33 -17.89
C ALA A 120 2.04 -10.91 -18.46
N ARG A 121 0.90 -10.19 -18.47
CA ARG A 121 0.81 -8.78 -18.82
C ARG A 121 1.12 -7.84 -17.65
N VAL A 122 1.22 -8.38 -16.43
CA VAL A 122 1.55 -7.63 -15.22
C VAL A 122 3.06 -7.71 -15.00
N ARG A 123 3.74 -6.58 -15.18
CA ARG A 123 5.21 -6.47 -15.12
C ARG A 123 5.75 -6.49 -13.69
N CYS A 124 5.01 -5.89 -12.77
CA CYS A 124 5.33 -5.88 -11.35
C CYS A 124 4.10 -5.52 -10.51
N TRP A 125 4.20 -5.79 -9.23
CA TRP A 125 3.28 -5.28 -8.23
C TRP A 125 4.02 -4.88 -6.95
N ILE A 126 3.88 -3.62 -6.55
CA ILE A 126 4.37 -3.08 -5.28
C ILE A 126 3.15 -2.83 -4.37
N ALA A 127 3.09 -3.53 -3.24
CA ALA A 127 1.99 -3.45 -2.29
C ALA A 127 2.40 -2.68 -1.03
N LEU A 128 1.99 -1.41 -0.94
CA LEU A 128 2.25 -0.54 0.19
C LEU A 128 1.26 -0.84 1.33
N GLN A 129 1.76 -1.41 2.43
CA GLN A 129 1.03 -1.53 3.70
C GLN A 129 -0.34 -2.24 3.58
N ALA A 130 -0.43 -3.22 2.68
CA ALA A 130 -1.66 -3.97 2.44
C ALA A 130 -1.94 -4.97 3.58
N PRO A 131 -3.13 -4.99 4.21
CA PRO A 131 -3.41 -5.88 5.34
C PRO A 131 -3.74 -7.31 4.88
N PHE A 132 -2.79 -8.02 4.27
CA PHE A 132 -2.98 -9.37 3.73
C PHE A 132 -3.51 -10.37 4.75
N ALA A 133 -3.07 -10.28 6.01
CA ALA A 133 -3.57 -11.12 7.10
C ALA A 133 -4.62 -10.40 7.99
N GLY A 134 -5.14 -9.26 7.55
CA GLY A 134 -6.13 -8.44 8.23
C GLY A 134 -5.56 -7.44 9.24
N SER A 135 -6.44 -6.64 9.84
CA SER A 135 -6.08 -5.66 10.87
C SER A 135 -6.88 -5.88 12.15
N PRO A 136 -6.23 -5.85 13.33
CA PRO A 136 -6.93 -5.83 14.63
C PRO A 136 -7.92 -4.68 14.77
N LEU A 137 -7.71 -3.56 14.07
CA LEU A 137 -8.66 -2.44 14.06
C LEU A 137 -9.99 -2.84 13.40
N ALA A 138 -9.91 -3.61 12.31
CA ALA A 138 -11.09 -4.14 11.65
C ALA A 138 -11.82 -5.17 12.54
N ASP A 139 -11.08 -5.97 13.30
CA ASP A 139 -11.67 -6.92 14.26
C ASP A 139 -12.47 -6.20 15.36
N VAL A 140 -11.90 -5.15 15.94
CA VAL A 140 -12.59 -4.34 16.96
C VAL A 140 -13.80 -3.62 16.37
N TRP A 141 -13.73 -3.17 15.12
CA TRP A 141 -14.86 -2.59 14.41
C TRP A 141 -16.02 -3.58 14.19
N ALA A 142 -15.69 -4.82 13.85
CA ALA A 142 -16.65 -5.91 13.60
C ALA A 142 -17.22 -6.50 14.90
N GLY A 143 -16.56 -6.26 16.03
CA GLY A 143 -16.93 -6.74 17.35
C GLY A 143 -18.04 -5.94 18.03
N ASP A 144 -17.87 -5.67 19.33
CA ASP A 144 -18.91 -5.08 20.17
C ASP A 144 -19.12 -3.57 19.94
N PRO A 145 -20.30 -3.01 20.28
CA PRO A 145 -20.62 -1.60 20.03
C PRO A 145 -19.70 -0.58 20.72
N LEU A 146 -19.03 -0.94 21.82
CA LEU A 146 -18.11 -0.05 22.54
C LEU A 146 -16.75 -0.01 21.82
N GLY A 147 -16.22 -1.18 21.44
CA GLY A 147 -15.05 -1.30 20.58
C GLY A 147 -15.24 -0.55 19.26
N ARG A 148 -16.41 -0.75 18.61
CA ARG A 148 -16.78 0.00 17.40
C ARG A 148 -16.75 1.51 17.61
N ARG A 149 -17.24 2.04 18.74
CA ARG A 149 -17.19 3.50 19.02
C ARG A 149 -15.78 4.01 19.25
N PHE A 150 -14.94 3.24 19.92
CA PHE A 150 -13.53 3.59 20.13
C PHE A 150 -12.80 3.70 18.79
N VAL A 151 -12.98 2.70 17.92
CA VAL A 151 -12.33 2.69 16.62
C VAL A 151 -13.04 3.66 15.66
N ALA A 152 -14.35 3.88 15.74
CA ALA A 152 -15.08 4.87 14.94
C ALA A 152 -14.50 6.28 15.06
N GLY A 153 -14.28 6.78 16.28
CA GLY A 153 -13.69 8.12 16.46
C GLY A 153 -12.26 8.24 15.92
N LEU A 154 -11.56 7.12 15.76
CA LEU A 154 -10.18 7.05 15.24
C LEU A 154 -10.15 6.75 13.73
N LEU A 155 -11.13 6.00 13.22
CA LEU A 155 -11.41 5.76 11.81
C LEU A 155 -12.08 6.96 11.15
N GLU A 156 -12.74 7.86 11.90
CA GLU A 156 -13.26 9.12 11.36
C GLU A 156 -12.12 9.99 10.79
N LEU A 157 -10.88 9.85 11.30
CA LEU A 157 -9.67 10.40 10.67
C LEU A 157 -9.25 9.67 9.38
N MET A 158 -9.67 8.42 9.20
CA MET A 158 -9.47 7.62 7.99
C MET A 158 -10.69 7.60 7.06
N GLY A 159 -11.81 8.19 7.47
CA GLY A 159 -13.13 8.10 6.85
C GLY A 159 -13.81 6.72 6.91
N GLY A 160 -15.13 6.63 6.68
CA GLY A 160 -15.71 5.45 6.02
C GLY A 160 -17.05 4.83 6.41
N SER A 161 -17.55 4.01 5.48
CA SER A 161 -18.73 3.13 5.57
C SER A 161 -18.48 1.80 6.33
N PRO A 162 -19.44 1.28 7.12
CA PRO A 162 -19.21 0.13 8.00
C PRO A 162 -18.99 -1.25 7.36
N ARG A 163 -19.28 -1.42 6.06
CA ARG A 163 -19.44 -2.75 5.42
C ARG A 163 -18.15 -3.32 4.83
N SER A 164 -17.27 -2.49 4.29
CA SER A 164 -15.97 -2.88 3.69
C SER A 164 -14.94 -3.31 4.73
N LEU A 165 -15.09 -2.90 6.00
CA LEU A 165 -14.15 -3.24 7.07
C LEU A 165 -14.22 -4.71 7.48
N ILE A 166 -15.32 -5.42 7.17
CA ILE A 166 -15.43 -6.87 7.43
C ILE A 166 -14.38 -7.63 6.61
N ASP A 167 -14.16 -7.20 5.37
CA ASP A 167 -13.13 -7.77 4.49
C ASP A 167 -11.74 -7.59 5.12
N LEU A 168 -11.50 -6.57 5.94
CA LEU A 168 -10.18 -6.33 6.52
C LEU A 168 -9.95 -7.08 7.85
N THR A 169 -10.93 -7.85 8.32
CA THR A 169 -10.82 -8.57 9.60
C THR A 169 -9.80 -9.71 9.51
N THR A 170 -9.09 -9.95 10.61
CA THR A 170 -8.08 -11.01 10.72
C THR A 170 -8.65 -12.40 10.42
N PRO A 171 -9.83 -12.80 10.92
CA PRO A 171 -10.40 -14.12 10.61
C PRO A 171 -10.68 -14.29 9.11
N VAL A 172 -11.26 -13.28 8.46
CA VAL A 172 -11.58 -13.34 7.02
C VAL A 172 -10.30 -13.44 6.20
N ARG A 173 -9.33 -12.57 6.46
CA ARG A 173 -8.09 -12.50 5.68
C ARG A 173 -7.16 -13.69 5.89
N ARG A 174 -7.02 -14.21 7.11
CA ARG A 174 -6.24 -15.43 7.33
C ARG A 174 -6.86 -16.66 6.68
N ALA A 175 -8.19 -16.78 6.72
CA ALA A 175 -8.89 -17.85 6.03
C ALA A 175 -8.70 -17.77 4.51
N ASP A 176 -8.77 -16.56 3.97
CA ASP A 176 -8.55 -16.28 2.55
C ASP A 176 -7.13 -16.61 2.08
N LEU A 177 -6.09 -16.14 2.81
CA LEU A 177 -4.70 -16.50 2.52
C LEU A 177 -4.48 -18.02 2.56
N ALA A 178 -5.05 -18.71 3.55
CA ALA A 178 -4.90 -20.15 3.67
C ALA A 178 -5.63 -20.91 2.54
N ALA A 179 -6.79 -20.41 2.10
CA ALA A 179 -7.55 -21.02 1.01
C ALA A 179 -6.87 -20.83 -0.36
N HIS A 180 -6.14 -19.73 -0.53
CA HIS A 180 -5.52 -19.35 -1.81
C HIS A 180 -3.99 -19.51 -1.83
N ASP A 181 -3.35 -20.10 -0.82
CA ASP A 181 -1.89 -20.17 -0.67
C ASP A 181 -1.16 -20.66 -1.93
N ALA A 182 -1.65 -21.74 -2.55
CA ALA A 182 -1.07 -22.28 -3.79
C ALA A 182 -1.20 -21.31 -4.97
N ALA A 183 -2.36 -20.65 -5.11
CA ALA A 183 -2.57 -19.66 -6.16
C ALA A 183 -1.72 -18.39 -5.93
N ILE A 184 -1.50 -18.00 -4.67
CA ILE A 184 -0.61 -16.89 -4.31
C ILE A 184 0.84 -17.24 -4.66
N ALA A 185 1.28 -18.47 -4.41
CA ALA A 185 2.60 -18.93 -4.83
C ALA A 185 2.76 -18.83 -6.36
N GLU A 186 1.78 -19.30 -7.14
CA GLU A 186 1.80 -19.14 -8.60
C GLU A 186 1.83 -17.67 -9.04
N VAL A 187 1.07 -16.79 -8.38
CA VAL A 187 1.09 -15.35 -8.67
C VAL A 187 2.48 -14.77 -8.44
N VAL A 188 3.15 -15.13 -7.35
CA VAL A 188 4.49 -14.63 -7.03
C VAL A 188 5.56 -15.21 -7.95
N GLU A 189 5.36 -16.42 -8.48
CA GLU A 189 6.22 -17.00 -9.52
C GLU A 189 6.04 -16.28 -10.87
N ASP A 190 4.79 -15.93 -11.23
CA ASP A 190 4.46 -15.29 -12.51
C ASP A 190 4.77 -13.79 -12.53
N VAL A 191 4.65 -13.10 -11.38
CA VAL A 191 4.71 -11.64 -11.27
C VAL A 191 5.74 -11.23 -10.22
N PRO A 192 6.67 -10.31 -10.52
CA PRO A 192 7.52 -9.70 -9.51
C PRO A 192 6.68 -8.93 -8.49
N VAL A 193 6.50 -9.51 -7.29
CA VAL A 193 5.76 -8.91 -6.18
C VAL A 193 6.72 -8.41 -5.10
N LEU A 194 6.52 -7.17 -4.66
CA LEU A 194 7.17 -6.59 -3.48
C LEU A 194 6.11 -6.15 -2.47
N ALA A 195 6.07 -6.84 -1.33
CA ALA A 195 5.26 -6.42 -0.19
C ALA A 195 6.03 -5.40 0.67
N VAL A 196 5.43 -4.25 0.95
CA VAL A 196 6.06 -3.17 1.71
C VAL A 196 5.32 -3.01 3.02
N ALA A 197 5.91 -3.51 4.11
CA ALA A 197 5.42 -3.25 5.45
C ALA A 197 6.07 -1.96 6.00
N ALA A 198 5.39 -1.30 6.92
CA ALA A 198 5.97 -0.22 7.70
C ALA A 198 5.74 -0.41 9.18
N ARG A 199 6.65 0.13 9.98
CA ARG A 199 6.56 0.18 11.42
C ARG A 199 6.80 1.60 11.88
N LEU A 200 5.78 2.21 12.47
CA LEU A 200 5.93 3.50 13.12
C LEU A 200 6.71 3.29 14.43
N THR A 201 7.68 4.15 14.68
CA THR A 201 8.46 4.19 15.93
C THR A 201 8.21 5.52 16.64
N ASP A 202 8.54 5.60 17.92
CA ASP A 202 8.45 6.87 18.66
C ASP A 202 9.26 7.96 17.92
N ARG A 203 8.64 9.12 17.72
CA ARG A 203 9.27 10.31 17.14
C ARG A 203 9.56 11.31 18.26
N GLU A 204 10.77 11.86 18.28
CA GLU A 204 11.16 12.90 19.26
C GLU A 204 10.52 14.25 18.95
N ASP A 205 10.20 14.52 17.68
CA ASP A 205 9.58 15.77 17.24
C ASP A 205 8.04 15.67 17.26
N TRP A 206 7.42 16.48 18.11
CA TRP A 206 5.96 16.55 18.22
C TRP A 206 5.29 17.17 16.99
N LEU A 207 6.02 17.98 16.20
CA LEU A 207 5.51 18.51 14.92
C LEU A 207 5.42 17.40 13.86
N ALA A 208 6.21 16.34 14.01
CA ALA A 208 6.16 15.13 13.20
C ALA A 208 5.23 14.06 13.81
N ALA A 209 4.42 14.41 14.82
CA ALA A 209 3.54 13.45 15.47
C ALA A 209 2.56 12.84 14.46
N SER A 210 2.58 11.52 14.37
CA SER A 210 1.67 10.77 13.51
C SER A 210 0.26 10.75 14.11
N PRO A 211 -0.81 10.97 13.31
CA PRO A 211 -2.18 10.77 13.75
C PRO A 211 -2.47 9.30 14.10
N PHE A 212 -1.62 8.37 13.65
CA PHE A 212 -1.71 6.95 13.92
C PHE A 212 -1.00 6.54 15.22
N ASP A 213 -0.34 7.45 15.95
CA ASP A 213 0.48 7.07 17.11
C ASP A 213 -0.34 6.41 18.22
N LEU A 214 -1.56 6.90 18.48
CA LEU A 214 -2.45 6.29 19.47
C LEU A 214 -2.84 4.86 19.07
N LEU A 215 -3.20 4.66 17.80
CA LEU A 215 -3.57 3.35 17.26
C LEU A 215 -2.36 2.41 17.25
N ARG A 216 -1.18 2.90 16.85
CA ARG A 216 0.08 2.16 16.94
C ARG A 216 0.33 1.66 18.36
N ARG A 217 0.30 2.54 19.37
CA ARG A 217 0.53 2.14 20.77
C ARG A 217 -0.47 1.09 21.24
N TRP A 218 -1.74 1.23 20.86
CA TRP A 218 -2.77 0.24 21.17
C TRP A 218 -2.48 -1.12 20.51
N MET A 219 -2.13 -1.12 19.22
CA MET A 219 -1.77 -2.35 18.49
C MET A 219 -0.51 -3.01 19.06
N GLU A 220 0.52 -2.23 19.39
CA GLU A 220 1.75 -2.70 20.02
C GLU A 220 1.50 -3.34 21.38
N ALA A 221 0.66 -2.73 22.23
CA ALA A 221 0.24 -3.30 23.50
C ALA A 221 -0.50 -4.64 23.32
N GLY A 222 -1.21 -4.81 22.20
CA GLY A 222 -1.83 -6.05 21.78
C GLY A 222 -0.90 -7.06 21.09
N GLY A 223 0.41 -6.78 20.99
CA GLY A 223 1.39 -7.65 20.35
C GLY A 223 1.39 -7.60 18.81
N ALA A 224 0.81 -6.55 18.22
CA ALA A 224 0.69 -6.37 16.77
C ALA A 224 1.39 -5.08 16.30
N PRO A 225 2.72 -4.93 16.45
CA PRO A 225 3.43 -3.73 16.02
C PRO A 225 3.25 -3.48 14.51
N GLY A 226 3.14 -2.21 14.13
CA GLY A 226 2.79 -1.82 12.76
C GLY A 226 2.93 -0.33 12.51
N ASP A 227 2.31 0.11 11.43
CA ASP A 227 2.26 1.51 11.00
C ASP A 227 1.11 2.32 11.65
N GLY A 228 0.44 1.68 12.62
CA GLY A 228 -0.72 2.21 13.34
C GLY A 228 -2.07 1.94 12.66
N ALA A 229 -2.11 1.26 11.52
CA ALA A 229 -3.33 0.69 10.95
C ALA A 229 -3.18 -0.81 10.62
N VAL A 230 -2.01 -1.21 10.16
CA VAL A 230 -1.70 -2.56 9.67
C VAL A 230 -0.48 -3.10 10.40
N PRO A 231 -0.58 -4.29 11.03
CA PRO A 231 0.57 -4.95 11.62
C PRO A 231 1.64 -5.30 10.58
N VAL A 232 2.93 -5.24 10.94
CA VAL A 232 4.03 -5.61 10.02
C VAL A 232 3.85 -7.02 9.45
N ASN A 233 3.50 -7.99 10.30
CA ASN A 233 3.30 -9.37 9.87
C ASN A 233 2.06 -9.57 8.98
N SER A 234 1.10 -8.64 9.03
CA SER A 234 -0.06 -8.65 8.15
C SER A 234 0.25 -8.06 6.78
N ALA A 235 1.20 -7.12 6.72
CA ALA A 235 1.65 -6.51 5.47
C ALA A 235 2.64 -7.35 4.66
N ILE A 236 3.00 -8.54 5.13
CA ILE A 236 3.86 -9.48 4.40
C ILE A 236 2.98 -10.49 3.68
N LEU A 237 3.03 -10.49 2.35
CA LEU A 237 2.38 -11.51 1.53
C LEU A 237 3.22 -12.80 1.56
N PRO A 238 2.62 -13.98 1.79
CA PRO A 238 3.32 -15.26 1.65
C PRO A 238 3.99 -15.39 0.28
N HIS A 239 5.13 -16.09 0.24
CA HIS A 239 5.96 -16.34 -0.96
C HIS A 239 6.65 -15.12 -1.57
N ALA A 240 6.14 -13.91 -1.38
CA ALA A 240 6.69 -12.68 -1.94
C ALA A 240 7.91 -12.16 -1.19
N ARG A 241 8.75 -11.39 -1.90
CA ARG A 241 9.78 -10.57 -1.26
C ARG A 241 9.10 -9.44 -0.49
N TYR A 242 9.74 -9.00 0.59
CA TYR A 242 9.22 -7.89 1.38
C TYR A 242 10.32 -6.98 1.92
N VAL A 243 9.93 -5.74 2.22
CA VAL A 243 10.73 -4.78 2.99
C VAL A 243 9.92 -4.27 4.16
N VAL A 244 10.61 -3.91 5.25
CA VAL A 244 9.99 -3.26 6.42
C VAL A 244 10.60 -1.88 6.62
N LEU A 245 9.83 -0.86 6.28
CA LEU A 245 10.18 0.53 6.49
C LEU A 245 10.04 0.88 7.98
N GLN A 246 11.01 1.63 8.53
CA GLN A 246 11.01 2.02 9.93
C GLN A 246 10.69 3.51 10.05
N GLY A 247 9.93 3.87 11.09
CA GLY A 247 9.61 5.26 11.41
C GLY A 247 8.50 5.86 10.55
N LEU A 248 7.84 5.06 9.70
CA LEU A 248 6.74 5.50 8.84
C LEU A 248 5.39 4.96 9.35
N ASP A 249 4.36 5.80 9.28
CA ASP A 249 2.99 5.41 9.56
C ASP A 249 2.22 5.00 8.30
N HIS A 250 0.92 4.73 8.43
CA HIS A 250 0.08 4.22 7.35
C HIS A 250 -0.07 5.18 6.14
N GLY A 251 0.10 6.49 6.35
CA GLY A 251 -0.01 7.51 5.30
C GLY A 251 1.33 7.88 4.67
N ASP A 252 2.42 7.74 5.42
CA ASP A 252 3.74 8.25 5.01
C ASP A 252 4.32 7.60 3.74
N THR A 253 3.80 6.47 3.24
CA THR A 253 4.29 5.90 1.97
C THR A 253 3.62 6.48 0.72
N VAL A 254 2.53 7.22 0.92
CA VAL A 254 1.70 7.80 -0.15
C VAL A 254 1.63 9.33 -0.09
N ASP A 255 1.97 9.91 1.06
CA ASP A 255 2.15 11.34 1.29
C ASP A 255 3.15 11.55 2.42
N GLY A 256 4.40 11.83 2.06
CA GLY A 256 5.50 12.08 2.98
C GLY A 256 5.51 13.49 3.61
N ASP A 257 4.56 14.35 3.23
CA ASP A 257 4.47 15.72 3.72
C ASP A 257 3.52 15.85 4.91
N ARG A 258 3.92 16.67 5.88
CA ARG A 258 3.11 16.99 7.07
C ARG A 258 2.90 18.49 7.20
N PRO A 259 1.89 18.93 7.98
CA PRO A 259 1.68 20.34 8.30
C PRO A 259 2.98 21.04 8.74
N PHE A 260 3.09 22.32 8.37
CA PHE A 260 4.28 23.15 8.64
C PHE A 260 5.56 22.74 7.88
N GLY A 261 5.43 21.93 6.82
CA GLY A 261 6.54 21.59 5.92
C GLY A 261 7.48 20.54 6.50
N VAL A 262 6.98 19.69 7.40
CA VAL A 262 7.74 18.57 7.95
C VAL A 262 7.69 17.41 6.96
N VAL A 263 8.82 17.11 6.32
CA VAL A 263 8.97 15.98 5.41
C VAL A 263 9.43 14.76 6.20
N VAL A 264 8.62 13.71 6.22
CA VAL A 264 8.90 12.47 6.98
C VAL A 264 9.46 11.35 6.09
N SER A 265 9.26 11.44 4.78
CA SER A 265 9.87 10.59 3.76
C SER A 265 10.20 11.38 2.49
N ASP A 266 11.29 10.99 1.82
CA ASP A 266 11.52 11.39 0.43
C ASP A 266 10.78 10.39 -0.47
N ASP A 267 9.60 10.80 -0.93
CA ASP A 267 8.66 9.96 -1.64
C ASP A 267 9.21 9.46 -2.99
N VAL A 268 10.01 10.30 -3.67
CA VAL A 268 10.66 9.94 -4.93
C VAL A 268 11.78 8.93 -4.69
N ALA A 269 12.66 9.20 -3.72
CA ALA A 269 13.73 8.27 -3.37
C ALA A 269 13.18 6.92 -2.90
N LEU A 270 12.06 6.95 -2.16
CA LEU A 270 11.34 5.74 -1.76
C LEU A 270 10.83 4.96 -2.97
N MET A 271 10.12 5.60 -3.91
CA MET A 271 9.61 4.90 -5.09
C MET A 271 10.75 4.33 -5.95
N GLN A 272 11.82 5.09 -6.17
CA GLN A 272 13.02 4.61 -6.87
C GLN A 272 13.58 3.34 -6.23
N ALA A 273 13.72 3.34 -4.90
CA ALA A 273 14.19 2.18 -4.15
C ALA A 273 13.25 0.98 -4.31
N LEU A 274 11.93 1.20 -4.20
CA LEU A 274 10.95 0.12 -4.27
C LEU A 274 10.88 -0.49 -5.67
N PHE A 275 10.92 0.30 -6.74
CA PHE A 275 11.00 -0.23 -8.12
C PHE A 275 12.30 -0.98 -8.36
N ALA A 276 13.44 -0.44 -7.92
CA ALA A 276 14.73 -1.11 -8.02
C ALA A 276 14.71 -2.48 -7.35
N ILE A 277 14.14 -2.57 -6.14
CA ILE A 277 14.00 -3.85 -5.44
C ILE A 277 13.01 -4.75 -6.18
N ALA A 278 11.80 -4.26 -6.48
CA ALA A 278 10.73 -5.05 -7.09
C ALA A 278 11.14 -5.66 -8.44
N LEU A 279 12.02 -5.00 -9.19
CA LEU A 279 12.44 -5.41 -10.51
C LEU A 279 13.87 -5.93 -10.58
N SER A 280 14.63 -6.03 -9.48
CA SER A 280 15.96 -6.66 -9.50
C SER A 280 15.86 -8.19 -9.67
N ASP A 281 16.86 -8.80 -10.31
CA ASP A 281 16.95 -10.26 -10.54
C ASP A 281 17.40 -11.07 -9.31
N ASP A 282 17.49 -10.43 -8.14
CA ASP A 282 17.96 -11.02 -6.88
C ASP A 282 16.82 -11.56 -5.99
#